data_AF-A0A2T2VY77-F1
#
_entry.id   AF-A0A2T2VY77-F1
#
_cell.length_a   1.000
_cell.length_b   1.000
_cell.length_c   1.000
_cell.angle_alpha   90.00
_cell.angle_beta   90.00
_cell.angle_gamma   90.00
#
_symmetry.space_group_name_H-M   'P 1'
#
loop_
_entity.id
_entity.type
_entity.pdbx_description
1 polymer ?
#
loop_
_entity_poly.entity_id
_entity_poly.type
_entity_poly.pdbx_seq_one_letter_code
_entity_poly.pdbx_strand_id
1 'polypeptide(L)'
;MQIVLPPELEALVQRQITSGKYQTVLDVLVAGVQLLDHQDEQLADGDITYGALDGDRQFLPLTEAEMAQQSLAVLATYEHDGIPHDQVESWANSLGTDDEQPCPQ
;
A
#
# COMPACT_ATOMS: atom_id res chain seq x y z
N MET A 1 18.64 14.95 -25.93
CA MET A 1 17.80 14.95 -24.71
C MET A 1 18.75 14.92 -23.53
N GLN A 2 18.82 15.97 -22.70
CA GLN A 2 19.66 15.98 -21.51
C GLN A 2 18.77 15.64 -20.32
N ILE A 3 19.10 14.57 -19.60
CA ILE A 3 18.41 14.17 -18.39
C ILE A 3 19.20 14.77 -17.23
N VAL A 4 18.57 15.69 -16.51
CA VAL A 4 19.14 16.23 -15.26
C VAL A 4 18.60 15.39 -14.14
N LEU A 5 19.50 14.73 -13.41
CA LEU A 5 19.13 13.91 -12.26
C LEU A 5 19.10 14.79 -11.01
N PRO A 6 18.17 14.54 -10.08
CA PRO A 6 18.25 15.08 -8.73
C PRO A 6 19.57 14.67 -8.05
N PRO A 7 20.10 15.51 -7.14
CA PRO A 7 21.41 15.27 -6.51
C PRO A 7 21.49 13.93 -5.75
N GLU A 8 20.37 13.48 -5.19
CA GLU A 8 20.23 12.17 -4.54
C GLU A 8 20.53 11.00 -5.50
N LEU A 9 20.01 11.08 -6.74
CA LEU A 9 20.21 10.03 -7.75
C LEU A 9 21.61 10.06 -8.33
N GLU A 10 22.21 11.24 -8.49
CA GLU A 10 23.60 11.38 -8.91
C GLU A 10 24.55 10.73 -7.90
N ALA A 11 24.34 10.97 -6.60
CA ALA A 11 25.12 10.35 -5.54
C ALA A 11 25.00 8.82 -5.53
N LEU A 12 23.79 8.29 -5.77
CA LEU A 12 23.54 6.86 -5.86
C LEU A 12 24.26 6.24 -7.07
N VAL A 13 24.14 6.86 -8.24
CA VAL A 13 24.83 6.42 -9.46
C VAL A 13 26.34 6.40 -9.24
N GLN A 14 26.90 7.47 -8.68
CA GLN A 14 28.33 7.57 -8.43
C GLN A 14 28.82 6.51 -7.44
N ARG A 15 28.02 6.20 -6.41
CA ARG A 15 28.31 5.13 -5.45
C ARG A 15 28.35 3.75 -6.11
N GLN A 16 27.43 3.48 -7.05
CA GLN A 16 27.37 2.21 -7.78
C GLN A 16 28.51 2.03 -8.78
N ILE A 17 29.03 3.11 -9.34
CA ILE A 17 30.23 3.08 -10.18
C ILE A 17 31.47 2.89 -9.29
N THR A 18 31.54 3.59 -8.16
CA THR A 18 32.68 3.53 -7.22
C THR A 18 32.81 2.14 -6.57
N SER A 19 31.70 1.42 -6.37
CA SER A 19 31.72 0.05 -5.88
C SER A 19 32.26 -0.96 -6.91
N GLY A 20 32.49 -0.53 -8.16
CA GLY A 20 32.91 -1.39 -9.26
C GLY A 20 31.80 -2.29 -9.81
N LYS A 21 30.55 -2.15 -9.32
CA LYS A 21 29.43 -2.97 -9.77
C LYS A 21 28.99 -2.63 -11.19
N TYR A 22 29.19 -1.38 -11.63
CA TYR A 22 28.85 -0.91 -12.96
C TYR A 22 29.93 0.00 -13.53
N GLN A 23 30.17 -0.08 -14.83
CA GLN A 23 31.29 0.60 -15.49
C GLN A 23 30.94 2.02 -15.95
N THR A 24 29.66 2.27 -16.25
CA THR A 24 29.18 3.56 -16.73
C THR A 24 27.89 3.98 -16.03
N VAL A 25 27.60 5.28 -16.07
CA VAL A 25 26.32 5.86 -15.60
C VAL A 25 25.14 5.23 -16.33
N LEU A 26 25.29 4.97 -17.64
CA LEU A 26 24.24 4.38 -18.45
C LEU A 26 23.88 2.97 -17.98
N ASP A 27 24.88 2.16 -17.62
CA ASP A 27 24.64 0.79 -17.13
C ASP A 27 23.83 0.79 -15.82
N VAL A 28 24.13 1.74 -14.92
CA VAL A 28 23.39 1.89 -13.66
C VAL A 28 21.94 2.29 -13.93
N LEU A 29 21.71 3.24 -14.84
CA LEU A 29 20.37 3.71 -15.18
C LEU A 29 19.55 2.64 -15.90
N VAL A 30 20.15 1.92 -16.85
CA VAL A 30 19.48 0.81 -17.56
C VAL A 30 19.11 -0.31 -16.58
N ALA A 31 20.03 -0.70 -15.70
CA ALA A 31 19.73 -1.70 -14.66
C ALA A 31 18.62 -1.23 -13.70
N GLY A 32 18.60 0.06 -13.37
CA GLY A 32 17.52 0.66 -12.57
C GLY A 32 16.16 0.62 -13.26
N VAL A 33 16.11 0.95 -14.55
CA VAL A 33 14.86 0.88 -15.34
C VAL A 33 14.37 -0.55 -15.49
N GLN A 34 15.25 -1.50 -15.79
CA GLN A 34 14.89 -2.93 -15.87
C GLN A 34 14.36 -3.48 -14.56
N LEU A 35 14.90 -3.03 -13.42
CA LEU A 35 14.41 -3.40 -12.10
C LEU A 35 12.99 -2.86 -11.85
N LEU A 36 12.68 -1.67 -12.34
CA LEU A 36 11.34 -1.09 -12.24
C LEU A 36 10.34 -1.83 -13.13
N ASP A 37 10.72 -2.15 -14.37
CA ASP A 37 9.90 -2.92 -15.31
C ASP A 37 9.54 -4.29 -14.73
N HIS A 38 10.51 -5.01 -14.16
CA HIS A 38 10.27 -6.30 -13.54
C HIS A 38 9.40 -6.23 -12.27
N GLN A 39 9.44 -5.12 -11.53
CA GLN A 39 8.52 -4.93 -10.40
C GLN A 39 7.09 -4.67 -10.89
N ASP A 40 6.91 -3.91 -11.96
CA ASP A 40 5.60 -3.68 -12.57
C ASP A 40 5.02 -4.97 -13.16
N GLU A 41 5.83 -5.81 -13.81
CA GLU A 41 5.42 -7.13 -14.29
C GLU A 41 4.99 -8.07 -13.14
N GLN A 42 5.71 -8.06 -12.01
CA GLN A 42 5.35 -8.84 -10.81
C GLN A 42 4.06 -8.35 -10.13
N LEU A 43 3.73 -7.06 -10.25
CA LEU A 43 2.49 -6.50 -9.74
C LEU A 43 1.31 -6.72 -10.69
N ALA A 44 1.57 -6.74 -12.01
CA ALA A 44 0.56 -6.94 -13.05
C ALA A 44 0.16 -8.41 -13.24
N ASP A 45 1.09 -9.36 -13.01
CA ASP A 45 0.84 -10.82 -13.00
C ASP A 45 0.52 -11.35 -11.58
N GLY A 46 0.21 -10.45 -10.65
CA GLY A 46 -0.01 -10.78 -9.25
C GLY A 46 -1.20 -11.70 -9.05
N ASP A 47 -0.93 -12.95 -8.69
CA ASP A 47 -1.90 -13.88 -8.10
C ASP A 47 -2.67 -13.14 -7.01
N ILE A 48 -3.97 -12.90 -7.23
CA ILE A 48 -4.82 -12.20 -6.26
C ILE A 48 -4.90 -13.10 -5.02
N THR A 49 -4.00 -12.84 -4.08
CA THR A 49 -3.85 -13.66 -2.88
C THR A 49 -4.80 -13.12 -1.83
N TYR A 50 -5.77 -13.93 -1.42
CA TYR A 50 -6.62 -13.62 -0.28
C TYR A 50 -5.84 -13.84 1.02
N GLY A 51 -6.13 -13.06 2.05
CA GLY A 51 -5.45 -13.20 3.33
C GLY A 51 -5.93 -12.21 4.37
N ALA A 52 -5.45 -12.37 5.59
CA ALA A 52 -5.70 -11.48 6.72
C ALA A 52 -4.37 -11.05 7.35
N LEU A 53 -4.39 -9.94 8.07
CA LEU A 53 -3.27 -9.56 8.92
C LEU A 53 -3.45 -10.18 10.31
N ASP A 54 -2.40 -10.83 10.82
CA ASP A 54 -2.39 -11.31 12.19
C ASP A 54 -2.13 -10.18 13.22
N GLY A 55 -2.07 -10.54 14.51
CA GLY A 55 -1.82 -9.59 15.59
C GLY A 55 -0.48 -8.86 15.50
N ASP A 56 0.51 -9.44 14.82
CA ASP A 56 1.83 -8.88 14.57
C ASP A 56 1.92 -8.18 13.20
N ARG A 57 0.76 -7.96 12.55
CA ARG A 57 0.59 -7.35 11.22
C ARG A 57 1.33 -8.10 10.11
N GLN A 58 1.52 -9.40 10.28
CA GLN A 58 2.03 -10.27 9.23
C GLN A 58 0.87 -10.76 8.36
N PHE A 59 1.12 -10.85 7.06
CA PHE A 59 0.12 -11.36 6.11
C PHE A 59 0.02 -12.88 6.23
N LEU A 60 -1.17 -13.36 6.60
CA LEU A 60 -1.53 -14.77 6.60
C LEU A 60 -2.39 -15.05 5.35
N PRO A 61 -1.88 -15.81 4.36
CA PRO A 61 -2.65 -16.16 3.18
C PRO A 61 -3.84 -17.06 3.56
N LEU A 62 -4.97 -16.82 2.90
CA LEU A 62 -6.21 -17.56 3.03
C LEU A 62 -6.67 -18.05 1.67
N THR A 63 -7.48 -19.09 1.65
CA THR A 63 -8.26 -19.43 0.47
C THR A 63 -9.39 -18.41 0.25
N GLU A 64 -9.88 -18.30 -0.98
CA GLU A 64 -11.03 -17.46 -1.31
C GLU A 64 -12.25 -17.79 -0.42
N ALA A 65 -12.51 -19.09 -0.19
CA ALA A 65 -13.63 -19.55 0.62
C ALA A 65 -13.51 -19.13 2.10
N GLU A 66 -12.31 -19.20 2.66
CA GLU A 66 -12.05 -18.74 4.03
C GLU A 66 -12.20 -17.22 4.14
N MET A 67 -11.72 -16.47 3.16
CA MET A 67 -11.91 -15.01 3.10
C MET A 67 -13.39 -14.65 3.01
N ALA A 68 -14.13 -15.31 2.11
CA ALA A 68 -15.57 -15.08 1.94
C ALA A 68 -16.33 -15.36 3.23
N GLN A 69 -16.02 -16.45 3.92
CA GLN A 69 -16.65 -16.80 5.19
C GLN A 69 -16.33 -15.75 6.28
N GLN A 70 -15.08 -15.29 6.38
CA GLN A 70 -14.69 -14.25 7.34
C GLN A 70 -15.40 -12.92 7.03
N SER A 71 -15.47 -12.53 5.76
CA SER A 71 -16.16 -11.30 5.35
C SER A 71 -17.65 -11.35 5.66
N LEU A 72 -18.32 -12.47 5.41
CA LEU A 72 -19.73 -12.64 5.77
C LEU A 72 -19.95 -12.57 7.28
N ALA A 73 -19.04 -13.11 8.08
CA ALA A 73 -19.12 -13.01 9.54
C ALA A 73 -18.99 -11.54 10.01
N VAL A 74 -18.05 -10.77 9.43
CA VAL A 74 -17.90 -9.35 9.72
C VAL A 74 -19.14 -8.56 9.32
N LEU A 75 -19.73 -8.84 8.16
CA LEU A 75 -20.95 -8.19 7.70
C LEU A 75 -22.13 -8.49 8.61
N ALA A 76 -22.31 -9.74 9.04
CA ALA A 76 -23.37 -10.10 9.98
C ALA A 76 -23.23 -9.38 11.33
N THR A 77 -22.00 -9.21 11.82
CA THR A 77 -21.74 -8.40 13.01
C THR A 77 -22.04 -6.92 12.77
N TYR A 78 -21.63 -6.37 11.62
CA TYR A 78 -21.91 -4.98 11.25
C TYR A 78 -23.42 -4.71 11.13
N GLU A 79 -24.20 -5.65 10.61
CA GLU A 79 -25.66 -5.52 10.56
C GLU A 79 -26.31 -5.47 11.95
N HIS A 80 -25.69 -6.09 12.97
CA HIS A 80 -26.23 -6.12 14.33
C HIS A 80 -25.73 -4.96 15.19
N ASP A 81 -24.41 -4.73 15.18
CA ASP A 81 -23.69 -3.86 16.11
C ASP A 81 -23.02 -2.67 15.40
N GLY A 82 -23.15 -2.56 14.08
CA GLY A 82 -22.52 -1.52 13.29
C GLY A 82 -23.22 -0.18 13.43
N ILE A 83 -22.43 0.88 13.50
CA ILE A 83 -22.93 2.25 13.46
C ILE A 83 -23.20 2.61 11.98
N PRO A 84 -24.41 3.11 11.64
CA PRO A 84 -24.73 3.58 10.31
C PRO A 84 -23.77 4.67 9.81
N HIS A 85 -23.41 4.60 8.52
CA HIS A 85 -22.39 5.50 7.96
C HIS A 85 -22.80 6.98 8.01
N ASP A 86 -24.08 7.27 7.81
CA ASP A 86 -24.67 8.62 7.92
C ASP A 86 -24.53 9.20 9.33
N GLN A 87 -24.66 8.37 10.36
CA GLN A 87 -24.46 8.79 11.75
C GLN A 87 -22.98 9.10 12.02
N VAL A 88 -22.06 8.27 11.52
CA VAL A 88 -20.61 8.52 11.61
C VAL A 88 -20.23 9.78 10.85
N GLU A 89 -20.79 10.00 9.65
CA GLU A 89 -20.57 11.17 8.82
C GLU A 89 -21.05 12.46 9.50
N SER A 90 -22.27 12.45 10.06
CA SER A 90 -22.82 13.58 10.82
C SER A 90 -21.93 13.93 12.01
N TRP A 91 -21.51 12.91 12.77
CA TRP A 91 -20.59 13.09 13.89
C TRP A 91 -19.26 13.69 13.43
N ALA A 92 -18.62 13.11 12.41
CA ALA A 92 -17.33 13.56 11.89
C ALA A 92 -17.37 15.02 11.40
N ASN A 93 -18.46 15.41 10.71
CA ASN A 93 -18.64 16.76 10.21
C ASN A 93 -18.91 17.80 11.33
N SER A 94 -19.33 17.36 12.51
CA SER A 94 -19.58 18.23 13.66
C SER A 94 -18.33 18.54 14.49
N LEU A 95 -17.24 17.78 14.32
CA LEU A 95 -16.03 17.91 15.13
C LEU A 95 -15.39 19.30 15.00
N GLY A 96 -15.14 19.96 16.12
CA GLY A 96 -14.55 21.30 16.15
C GLY A 96 -15.51 22.44 15.77
N THR A 97 -16.81 22.18 15.75
CA THR A 97 -17.86 23.19 15.60
C THR A 97 -18.59 23.44 16.92
N ASP A 98 -19.36 24.53 17.02
CA ASP A 98 -20.20 24.80 18.20
C ASP A 98 -21.33 23.76 18.37
N ASP A 99 -21.61 22.95 17.34
CA ASP A 99 -22.63 21.90 17.29
C ASP A 99 -22.03 20.48 17.36
N GLU A 100 -20.85 20.33 17.98
CA GLU A 100 -20.15 19.05 18.08
C GLU A 100 -21.02 17.95 18.72
N GLN A 101 -21.22 16.86 17.98
CA GLN A 101 -22.03 15.72 18.37
C GLN A 101 -21.22 14.72 19.20
N PRO A 102 -21.85 13.98 20.13
CA PRO A 102 -21.18 12.90 20.84
C PRO A 102 -20.79 11.77 19.88
N CYS A 103 -19.70 11.07 20.20
CA CYS A 103 -19.27 9.89 19.46
C CYS A 103 -20.41 8.84 19.44
N PRO A 104 -20.84 8.38 18.26
CA PRO A 104 -21.91 7.38 18.17
C PRO A 104 -21.46 6.06 18.83
N GLN A 105 -22.42 5.35 19.41
CA GLN A 105 -22.23 4.10 20.16
C GLN A 105 -22.92 2.95 19.46
#